data_AF-A0AA47JM62-F1
#
_entry.id   AF-A0AA47JM62-F1
#
_cell.length_a   1.000
_cell.length_b   1.000
_cell.length_c   1.000
_cell.angle_alpha   90.00
_cell.angle_beta   90.00
_cell.angle_gamma   90.00
#
_symmetry.space_group_name_H-M   'P 1'
#
loop_
_entity.id
_entity.type
_entity.pdbx_description
1 polymer ?
#
loop_
_entity_poly.entity_id
_entity_poly.type
_entity_poly.pdbx_seq_one_letter_code
_entity_poly.pdbx_strand_id
1 'polypeptide(L)'
;MLEKSSSPFINQIHLQRLKQLCMRYPVSEQCATDIQTLAEQLSCSDRNVTKLIKTLTSLGWLSWEPGLGRGHKSKLTINVSFETALTRELENYCFKGQLSEAARYAEQFGYYDVFRNNLPKWLHRAQEALKVQNHLAMLAPYCLPELHPLKAIRPISRPYIDGIFDTLLSYDKASDSVKPNLAHYFEFRGAELWLRLRDDVYFHNGEHLSPNHVVQCLEALVSYPHSKQLLYRHIRSVYADGRWIVLHMEFADPMILRVLADTHAAIYLESRDSQIPIGTGVFQLEVDPSISGSEANTSHTHWSLIKNPHYFAVNALIDKIECWTIDSTSTDIHAHITHHGYSTTIPSASVNKTLSMGCEVMEFIYKEDMLSMDEKAWLIHHAREFCNNSSNNHAPVANCVSGLHQERMVHLYHPTMTRPERDIKV
;
A
#
# COMPACT_ATOMS: atom_id res chain seq x y z
N MET A 1 8.64 -16.59 39.68
CA MET A 1 9.89 -16.48 38.89
C MET A 1 9.69 -17.32 37.64
N LEU A 2 9.33 -16.67 36.53
CA LEU A 2 9.32 -17.31 35.22
C LEU A 2 10.76 -17.26 34.71
N GLU A 3 11.40 -18.41 34.62
CA GLU A 3 12.69 -18.55 33.95
C GLU A 3 12.55 -17.97 32.54
N LYS A 4 13.25 -16.87 32.28
CA LYS A 4 13.54 -16.44 30.91
C LYS A 4 14.49 -17.47 30.30
N SER A 5 13.97 -18.62 29.88
CA SER A 5 14.66 -19.45 28.92
C SER A 5 14.67 -18.66 27.61
N SER A 6 15.75 -17.91 27.37
CA SER A 6 16.03 -17.37 26.06
C SER A 6 16.11 -18.54 25.09
N SER A 7 15.04 -18.82 24.33
CA SER A 7 15.11 -19.76 23.22
C SER A 7 16.34 -19.39 22.39
N PRO A 8 17.20 -20.36 22.03
CA PRO A 8 18.40 -20.07 21.26
C PRO A 8 17.98 -19.33 19.99
N PHE A 9 18.53 -18.14 19.76
CA PHE A 9 18.23 -17.34 18.58
C PHE A 9 18.50 -18.20 17.34
N ILE A 10 17.43 -18.59 16.65
CA ILE A 10 17.53 -19.42 15.45
C ILE A 10 18.07 -18.52 14.36
N ASN A 11 19.36 -18.65 14.11
CA ASN A 11 20.04 -17.89 13.09
C ASN A 11 19.95 -18.65 11.75
N GLN A 12 19.95 -17.90 10.65
CA GLN A 12 20.10 -18.32 9.26
C GLN A 12 21.10 -19.48 9.07
N ILE A 13 22.21 -19.46 9.81
CA ILE A 13 23.23 -20.51 9.80
C ILE A 13 22.62 -21.87 10.16
N HIS A 14 21.78 -21.95 11.20
CA HIS A 14 21.17 -23.22 11.62
C HIS A 14 20.23 -23.80 10.55
N LEU A 15 19.43 -22.95 9.90
CA LEU A 15 18.56 -23.37 8.78
C LEU A 15 19.38 -23.86 7.60
N GLN A 16 20.46 -23.16 7.24
CA GLN A 16 21.36 -23.59 6.16
C GLN A 16 22.04 -24.93 6.48
N ARG A 17 22.46 -25.14 7.73
CA ARG A 17 23.05 -26.41 8.17
C ARG A 17 22.02 -27.53 8.19
N LEU A 18 20.78 -27.28 8.61
CA LEU A 18 19.70 -28.25 8.50
C LEU A 18 19.45 -28.63 7.03
N LYS A 19 19.38 -27.66 6.11
CA LYS A 19 19.27 -27.91 4.66
C LYS A 19 20.37 -28.85 4.17
N GLN A 20 21.62 -28.60 4.57
CA GLN A 20 22.76 -29.44 4.21
C GLN A 20 22.69 -30.86 4.76
N LEU A 21 22.13 -31.05 5.96
CA LEU A 21 21.91 -32.36 6.56
C LEU A 21 20.76 -33.10 5.87
N CYS A 22 19.63 -32.44 5.60
CA CYS A 22 18.50 -33.03 4.89
C CYS A 22 18.83 -33.47 3.44
N MET A 23 19.84 -32.86 2.80
CA MET A 23 20.34 -33.31 1.49
C MET A 23 21.14 -34.62 1.57
N ARG A 24 21.61 -35.01 2.76
CA ARG A 24 22.53 -36.16 2.95
C ARG A 24 21.92 -37.30 3.76
N TYR A 25 20.98 -36.99 4.64
CA TYR A 25 20.34 -37.94 5.52
C TYR A 25 18.82 -37.89 5.36
N PRO A 26 18.14 -39.05 5.25
CA PRO A 26 16.69 -39.10 5.21
C PRO A 26 16.06 -38.60 6.52
N VAL A 27 14.88 -38.00 6.41
CA VAL A 27 14.08 -37.53 7.56
C VAL A 27 13.41 -38.73 8.22
N SER A 28 13.36 -38.74 9.55
CA SER A 28 12.76 -39.79 10.40
C SER A 28 13.44 -41.16 10.35
N GLU A 29 14.62 -41.26 9.73
CA GLU A 29 15.42 -42.48 9.69
C GLU A 29 16.67 -42.35 10.56
N GLN A 30 17.09 -43.47 11.16
CA GLN A 30 18.31 -43.52 11.96
C GLN A 30 19.51 -43.85 11.07
N CYS A 31 20.47 -42.94 11.01
CA CYS A 31 21.70 -43.12 10.24
C CYS A 31 22.92 -43.18 11.16
N ALA A 32 23.83 -44.12 10.89
CA ALA A 32 25.08 -44.24 11.60
C ALA A 32 26.12 -43.26 11.03
N THR A 33 26.59 -42.32 11.85
CA THR A 33 27.59 -41.31 11.48
C THR A 33 28.47 -40.93 12.68
N ASP A 34 29.46 -40.06 12.51
CA ASP A 34 30.32 -39.54 13.58
C ASP A 34 30.62 -38.06 13.37
N ILE A 35 31.20 -37.42 14.40
CA ILE A 35 31.48 -35.98 14.38
C ILE A 35 32.46 -35.61 13.27
N GLN A 36 33.45 -36.47 12.98
CA GLN A 36 34.46 -36.22 11.94
C GLN A 36 33.83 -36.25 10.54
N THR A 37 33.00 -37.25 10.26
CA THR A 37 32.23 -37.37 9.02
C THR A 37 31.34 -36.15 8.82
N LEU A 38 30.62 -35.73 9.86
CA LEU A 38 29.78 -34.53 9.80
C LEU A 38 30.59 -33.24 9.61
N ALA A 39 31.77 -33.15 10.22
CA ALA A 39 32.68 -32.01 10.10
C ALA A 39 33.18 -31.84 8.66
N GLU A 40 33.57 -32.94 8.02
CA GLU A 40 33.94 -32.97 6.60
C GLU A 40 32.77 -32.59 5.70
N GLN A 41 31.60 -33.23 5.89
CA GLN A 41 30.40 -32.99 5.07
C GLN A 41 29.86 -31.55 5.15
N LEU A 42 29.96 -30.92 6.33
CA LEU A 42 29.53 -29.55 6.57
C LEU A 42 30.68 -28.54 6.39
N SER A 43 31.90 -29.00 6.08
CA SER A 43 33.10 -28.18 5.94
C SER A 43 33.32 -27.25 7.15
N CYS A 44 33.30 -27.81 8.35
CA CYS A 44 33.52 -27.06 9.60
C CYS A 44 34.27 -27.92 10.63
N SER A 45 34.79 -27.32 11.71
CA SER A 45 35.56 -28.08 12.72
C SER A 45 34.67 -28.97 13.58
N ASP A 46 35.24 -30.06 14.12
CA ASP A 46 34.58 -30.99 15.04
C ASP A 46 33.93 -30.28 16.24
N ARG A 47 34.59 -29.23 16.76
CA ARG A 47 34.07 -28.40 17.84
C ARG A 47 32.80 -27.65 17.43
N ASN A 48 32.75 -27.15 16.19
CA ASN A 48 31.60 -26.44 15.66
C ASN A 48 30.44 -27.40 15.36
N VAL A 49 30.71 -28.59 14.81
CA VAL A 49 29.68 -29.64 14.64
C VAL A 49 29.09 -30.03 15.97
N THR A 50 29.91 -30.26 16.99
CA THR A 50 29.42 -30.65 18.32
C THR A 50 28.48 -29.59 18.90
N LYS A 51 28.82 -28.30 18.74
CA LYS A 51 27.94 -27.19 19.14
C LYS A 51 26.66 -27.15 18.31
N LEU A 52 26.78 -27.26 16.98
CA LEU A 52 25.66 -27.26 16.05
C LEU A 52 24.66 -28.38 16.37
N ILE A 53 25.12 -29.62 16.53
CA ILE A 53 24.27 -30.77 16.86
C ILE A 53 23.54 -30.53 18.18
N LYS A 54 24.25 -30.07 19.23
CA LYS A 54 23.61 -29.69 20.50
C LYS A 54 22.50 -28.65 20.31
N THR A 55 22.76 -27.60 19.52
CA THR A 55 21.78 -26.57 19.23
C THR A 55 20.58 -27.13 18.46
N LEU A 56 20.81 -27.86 17.36
CA LEU A 56 19.75 -28.45 16.55
C LEU A 56 18.92 -29.50 17.31
N THR A 57 19.53 -30.22 18.27
CA THR A 57 18.82 -31.09 19.20
C THR A 57 18.00 -30.30 20.21
N SER A 58 18.51 -29.20 20.76
CA SER A 58 17.72 -28.34 21.67
C SER A 58 16.50 -27.70 20.99
N LEU A 59 16.58 -27.49 19.68
CA LEU A 59 15.47 -27.04 18.83
C LEU A 59 14.50 -28.16 18.43
N GLY A 60 14.84 -29.41 18.75
CA GLY A 60 14.08 -30.60 18.36
C GLY A 60 14.19 -30.98 16.88
N TRP A 61 15.09 -30.37 16.11
CA TRP A 61 15.22 -30.63 14.66
C TRP A 61 15.93 -31.95 14.35
N LEU A 62 16.79 -32.43 15.24
CA LEU A 62 17.45 -33.73 15.14
C LEU A 62 17.71 -34.36 16.50
N SER A 63 17.84 -35.68 16.53
CA SER A 63 18.26 -36.48 17.67
C SER A 63 19.66 -37.02 17.45
N TRP A 64 20.49 -36.99 18.49
CA TRP A 64 21.86 -37.48 18.47
C TRP A 64 22.12 -38.43 19.63
N GLU A 65 22.43 -39.69 19.32
CA GLU A 65 22.86 -40.69 20.30
C GLU A 65 24.36 -40.95 20.12
N PRO A 66 25.21 -40.57 21.08
CA PRO A 66 26.64 -40.81 20.99
C PRO A 66 26.95 -42.32 21.02
N GLY A 67 27.87 -42.77 20.17
CA GLY A 67 28.35 -44.15 20.17
C GLY A 67 29.07 -44.53 21.47
N LEU A 68 28.78 -45.73 22.00
CA LEU A 68 29.36 -46.24 23.24
C LEU A 68 30.74 -46.89 22.99
N GLY A 69 31.80 -46.08 22.91
CA GLY A 69 33.20 -46.55 22.90
C GLY A 69 33.96 -46.36 21.57
N ARG A 70 35.24 -46.78 21.51
CA ARG A 70 36.08 -46.66 20.30
C ARG A 70 35.56 -47.61 19.22
N GLY A 71 35.14 -47.06 18.08
CA GLY A 71 34.69 -47.81 16.90
C GLY A 71 33.16 -47.89 16.70
N HIS A 72 32.36 -47.48 17.69
CA HIS A 72 30.90 -47.40 17.53
C HIS A 72 30.50 -46.03 16.95
N LYS A 73 29.88 -46.04 15.76
CA LYS A 73 29.30 -44.82 15.17
C LYS A 73 28.15 -44.29 16.04
N SER A 74 28.03 -42.98 16.09
CA SER A 74 26.88 -42.30 16.69
C SER A 74 25.67 -42.46 15.78
N LYS A 75 24.48 -42.30 16.34
CA LYS A 75 23.23 -42.39 15.59
C LYS A 75 22.62 -41.00 15.47
N LEU A 76 22.43 -40.56 14.24
CA LEU A 76 21.77 -39.30 13.89
C LEU A 76 20.38 -39.62 13.32
N THR A 77 19.37 -38.89 13.80
CA THR A 77 18.03 -38.92 13.22
C THR A 77 17.58 -37.49 12.99
N ILE A 78 17.21 -37.14 11.76
CA ILE A 78 16.59 -35.83 11.46
C ILE A 78 15.10 -35.94 11.79
N ASN A 79 14.61 -35.13 12.72
CA ASN A 79 13.22 -35.21 13.19
C ASN A 79 12.27 -34.31 12.38
N VAL A 80 12.80 -33.24 11.78
CA VAL A 80 12.02 -32.21 11.08
C VAL A 80 12.67 -31.93 9.73
N SER A 81 11.87 -31.91 8.65
CA SER A 81 12.38 -31.53 7.33
C SER A 81 12.79 -30.06 7.30
N PHE A 82 13.74 -29.71 6.42
CA PHE A 82 14.14 -28.32 6.21
C PHE A 82 12.95 -27.40 5.91
N GLU A 83 12.04 -27.83 5.02
CA GLU A 83 10.83 -27.09 4.66
C GLU A 83 9.94 -26.82 5.89
N THR A 84 9.72 -27.82 6.73
CA THR A 84 8.90 -27.67 7.95
C THR A 84 9.56 -26.71 8.94
N ALA A 85 10.87 -26.82 9.13
CA ALA A 85 11.62 -25.94 10.03
C ALA A 85 11.60 -24.49 9.52
N LEU A 86 11.86 -24.28 8.22
CA LEU A 86 11.84 -22.96 7.59
C LEU A 86 10.45 -22.32 7.72
N THR A 87 9.39 -23.05 7.36
CA THR A 87 8.00 -22.56 7.41
C THR A 87 7.60 -22.12 8.83
N ARG A 88 8.02 -22.86 9.87
CA ARG A 88 7.79 -22.49 11.27
C ARG A 88 8.55 -21.22 11.67
N GLU A 89 9.80 -21.07 11.21
CA GLU A 89 10.56 -19.84 11.49
C GLU A 89 9.96 -18.63 10.78
N LEU A 90 9.56 -18.76 9.52
CA LEU A 90 8.88 -17.69 8.78
C LEU A 90 7.60 -17.25 9.50
N GLU A 91 6.77 -18.19 9.95
CA GLU A 91 5.58 -17.90 10.76
C GLU A 91 5.93 -17.17 12.07
N ASN A 92 7.01 -17.58 12.74
CA ASN A 92 7.49 -16.95 13.97
C ASN A 92 7.97 -15.50 13.74
N TYR A 93 8.64 -15.22 12.61
CA TYR A 93 9.00 -13.85 12.23
C TYR A 93 7.75 -12.99 11.98
N CYS A 94 6.74 -13.52 11.29
CA CYS A 94 5.45 -12.85 11.13
C CYS A 94 4.79 -12.55 12.48
N PHE A 95 4.79 -13.51 13.41
CA PHE A 95 4.25 -13.33 14.77
C PHE A 95 4.98 -12.24 15.57
N LYS A 96 6.28 -12.08 15.33
CA LYS A 96 7.11 -11.02 15.94
C LYS A 96 7.00 -9.66 15.26
N GLY A 97 6.18 -9.52 14.22
CA GLY A 97 6.11 -8.27 13.44
C GLY A 97 7.31 -8.01 12.54
N GLN A 98 8.12 -9.03 12.28
CA GLN A 98 9.34 -8.97 11.48
C GLN A 98 9.09 -9.55 10.07
N LEU A 99 8.07 -9.06 9.37
CA LEU A 99 7.64 -9.67 8.10
C LEU A 99 8.66 -9.43 6.98
N SER A 100 9.30 -8.26 6.94
CA SER A 100 10.39 -7.98 5.99
C SER A 100 11.53 -9.01 6.12
N GLU A 101 11.90 -9.37 7.35
CA GLU A 101 12.90 -10.38 7.64
C GLU A 101 12.45 -11.79 7.21
N ALA A 102 11.17 -12.13 7.45
CA ALA A 102 10.59 -13.37 6.97
C ALA A 102 10.67 -13.48 5.44
N ALA A 103 10.26 -12.42 4.72
CA ALA A 103 10.30 -12.39 3.27
C ALA A 103 11.72 -12.55 2.73
N ARG A 104 12.70 -11.82 3.30
CA ARG A 104 14.12 -11.94 2.94
C ARG A 104 14.66 -13.35 3.13
N TYR A 105 14.31 -14.01 4.24
CA TYR A 105 14.71 -15.40 4.45
C TYR A 105 14.02 -16.36 3.50
N ALA A 106 12.73 -16.15 3.21
CA ALA A 106 12.01 -16.96 2.24
C ALA A 106 12.66 -16.87 0.86
N GLU A 107 12.98 -15.67 0.38
CA GLU A 107 13.65 -15.44 -0.89
C GLU A 107 15.01 -16.12 -0.96
N GLN A 108 15.86 -15.91 0.05
CA GLN A 108 17.20 -16.50 0.09
C GLN A 108 17.19 -18.03 -0.02
N PHE A 109 16.21 -18.70 0.60
CA PHE A 109 16.13 -20.16 0.56
C PHE A 109 15.37 -20.71 -0.65
N GLY A 110 14.74 -19.84 -1.47
CA GLY A 110 13.93 -20.21 -2.63
C GLY A 110 12.48 -20.57 -2.29
N TYR A 111 11.93 -19.99 -1.23
CA TYR A 111 10.60 -20.28 -0.65
C TYR A 111 9.68 -19.05 -0.64
N TYR A 112 9.94 -18.04 -1.48
CA TYR A 112 9.16 -16.80 -1.50
C TYR A 112 7.67 -17.04 -1.79
N ASP A 113 7.35 -17.94 -2.72
CA ASP A 113 5.96 -18.33 -3.01
C ASP A 113 5.28 -19.00 -1.81
N VAL A 114 6.02 -19.86 -1.09
CA VAL A 114 5.53 -20.49 0.15
C VAL A 114 5.23 -19.43 1.19
N PHE A 115 6.09 -18.42 1.34
CA PHE A 115 5.86 -17.29 2.22
C PHE A 115 4.60 -16.51 1.82
N ARG A 116 4.47 -16.08 0.56
CA ARG A 116 3.30 -15.31 0.08
C ARG A 116 1.99 -16.08 0.23
N ASN A 117 1.99 -17.36 -0.10
CA ASN A 117 0.79 -18.20 0.00
C ASN A 117 0.33 -18.44 1.45
N ASN A 118 1.26 -18.48 2.41
CA ASN A 118 0.92 -18.67 3.82
C ASN A 118 0.74 -17.34 4.59
N LEU A 119 1.20 -16.22 4.04
CA LEU A 119 1.19 -14.92 4.71
C LEU A 119 -0.20 -14.53 5.26
N PRO A 120 -1.33 -14.68 4.52
CA PRO A 120 -2.64 -14.38 5.09
C PRO A 120 -2.97 -15.17 6.35
N LYS A 121 -2.70 -16.48 6.32
CA LYS A 121 -2.94 -17.37 7.46
C LYS A 121 -2.04 -17.03 8.65
N TRP A 122 -0.78 -16.68 8.40
CA TRP A 122 0.15 -16.28 9.45
C TRP A 122 -0.21 -14.93 10.07
N LEU A 123 -0.62 -13.96 9.25
CA LEU A 123 -1.10 -12.67 9.73
C LEU A 123 -2.36 -12.79 10.57
N HIS A 124 -3.29 -13.66 10.18
CA HIS A 124 -4.47 -13.95 10.99
C HIS A 124 -4.09 -14.48 12.38
N ARG A 125 -3.09 -15.35 12.48
CA ARG A 125 -2.59 -15.88 13.77
C ARG A 125 -1.79 -14.85 14.56
N ALA A 126 -1.07 -13.97 13.88
CA ALA A 126 -0.27 -12.91 14.49
C ALA A 126 -1.10 -11.71 14.97
N GLN A 127 -2.43 -11.73 14.76
CA GLN A 127 -3.26 -10.53 14.88
C GLN A 127 -3.16 -9.82 16.23
N GLU A 128 -3.25 -10.58 17.32
CA GLU A 128 -3.16 -10.02 18.67
C GLU A 128 -1.74 -9.53 19.01
N ALA A 129 -0.71 -10.25 18.55
CA ALA A 129 0.68 -9.85 18.76
C ALA A 129 1.01 -8.54 18.05
N LEU A 130 0.56 -8.39 16.80
CA LEU A 130 0.75 -7.18 16.00
C LEU A 130 -0.01 -5.98 16.58
N LYS A 131 -1.25 -6.19 17.09
CA LYS A 131 -2.00 -5.15 17.81
C LYS A 131 -1.24 -4.63 19.03
N VAL A 132 -0.65 -5.52 19.84
CA VAL A 132 0.15 -5.12 21.02
C VAL A 132 1.39 -4.31 20.62
N GLN A 133 1.92 -4.53 19.42
CA GLN A 133 3.06 -3.79 18.87
C GLN A 133 2.68 -2.50 18.13
N ASN A 134 1.39 -2.10 18.12
CA ASN A 134 0.87 -1.00 17.29
C ASN A 134 1.29 -1.10 15.81
N HIS A 135 1.42 -2.33 15.32
CA HIS A 135 1.84 -2.64 13.97
C HIS A 135 0.63 -3.16 13.19
N LEU A 136 0.28 -2.46 12.11
CA LEU A 136 -0.79 -2.84 11.22
C LEU A 136 -0.23 -3.53 9.98
N ALA A 137 -0.67 -4.76 9.70
CA ALA A 137 -0.32 -5.45 8.45
C ALA A 137 -1.51 -5.44 7.47
N MET A 138 -1.28 -5.00 6.24
CA MET A 138 -2.27 -4.89 5.20
C MET A 138 -1.91 -5.78 4.00
N LEU A 139 -2.90 -6.50 3.48
CA LEU A 139 -2.79 -7.23 2.23
C LEU A 139 -3.47 -6.46 1.10
N ALA A 140 -2.72 -6.20 0.02
CA ALA A 140 -3.16 -5.39 -1.11
C ALA A 140 -3.11 -6.21 -2.42
N PRO A 141 -4.15 -6.14 -3.28
CA PRO A 141 -4.16 -6.82 -4.57
C PRO A 141 -3.43 -6.01 -5.66
N TYR A 142 -2.42 -5.24 -5.27
CA TYR A 142 -1.67 -4.31 -6.12
C TYR A 142 -0.29 -4.07 -5.54
N CYS A 143 0.66 -3.69 -6.40
CA CYS A 143 1.98 -3.18 -6.01
C CYS A 143 1.89 -1.70 -5.64
N LEU A 144 2.91 -1.19 -4.95
CA LEU A 144 3.02 0.23 -4.56
C LEU A 144 2.59 1.15 -5.72
N PRO A 145 1.50 1.91 -5.56
CA PRO A 145 0.99 2.75 -6.63
C PRO A 145 1.85 4.00 -6.83
N GLU A 146 1.59 4.76 -7.90
CA GLU A 146 2.19 6.10 -8.08
C GLU A 146 1.77 7.01 -6.91
N LEU A 147 2.76 7.59 -6.21
CA LEU A 147 2.55 8.39 -5.00
C LEU A 147 2.88 9.88 -5.19
N HIS A 148 3.42 10.27 -6.34
CA HIS A 148 3.70 11.67 -6.59
C HIS A 148 2.38 12.48 -6.71
N PRO A 149 2.15 13.53 -5.89
CA PRO A 149 0.87 14.25 -5.84
C PRO A 149 0.36 14.78 -7.19
N LEU A 150 1.28 15.28 -8.04
CA LEU A 150 0.94 15.72 -9.41
C LEU A 150 0.63 14.58 -10.41
N LYS A 151 1.24 13.40 -10.24
CA LYS A 151 1.20 12.31 -11.24
C LYS A 151 0.15 11.25 -10.89
N ALA A 152 -0.22 11.13 -9.63
CA ALA A 152 -1.16 10.12 -9.17
C ALA A 152 -2.59 10.38 -9.69
N ILE A 153 -3.07 9.47 -10.55
CA ILE A 153 -4.43 9.54 -11.13
C ILE A 153 -5.36 8.50 -10.47
N ARG A 154 -4.81 7.39 -9.98
CA ARG A 154 -5.61 6.27 -9.47
C ARG A 154 -6.10 6.56 -8.05
N PRO A 155 -7.39 6.31 -7.73
CA PRO A 155 -7.92 6.51 -6.37
C PRO A 155 -7.17 5.73 -5.29
N ILE A 156 -6.56 4.61 -5.67
CA ILE A 156 -5.79 3.73 -4.80
C ILE A 156 -4.56 4.42 -4.17
N SER A 157 -4.03 5.45 -4.83
CA SER A 157 -2.91 6.25 -4.33
C SER A 157 -3.33 7.20 -3.22
N ARG A 158 -4.61 7.63 -3.20
CA ARG A 158 -5.10 8.73 -2.36
C ARG A 158 -4.84 8.50 -0.86
N PRO A 159 -5.17 7.35 -0.25
CA PRO A 159 -4.93 7.14 1.18
C PRO A 159 -3.44 7.23 1.55
N TYR A 160 -2.55 6.80 0.66
CA TYR A 160 -1.11 6.92 0.87
C TYR A 160 -0.66 8.37 0.77
N ILE A 161 -1.12 9.10 -0.25
CA ILE A 161 -0.75 10.51 -0.43
C ILE A 161 -1.26 11.35 0.75
N ASP A 162 -2.51 11.13 1.19
CA ASP A 162 -3.09 11.81 2.36
C ASP A 162 -2.33 11.47 3.67
N GLY A 163 -1.66 10.32 3.75
CA GLY A 163 -0.84 9.92 4.90
C GLY A 163 0.60 10.43 4.85
N ILE A 164 1.17 10.55 3.64
CA ILE A 164 2.58 10.89 3.42
C ILE A 164 2.78 12.40 3.22
N PHE A 165 1.80 13.10 2.64
CA PHE A 165 1.90 14.51 2.30
C PHE A 165 0.76 15.30 2.94
N ASP A 166 0.99 16.60 3.14
CA ASP A 166 -0.04 17.53 3.57
C ASP A 166 -0.30 18.59 2.51
N THR A 167 -1.55 19.01 2.44
CA THR A 167 -2.03 20.15 1.65
C THR A 167 -1.97 21.45 2.45
N LEU A 168 -2.04 22.60 1.77
CA LEU A 168 -2.09 23.91 2.43
C LEU A 168 -3.32 24.06 3.33
N LEU A 169 -4.45 23.52 2.86
CA LEU A 169 -5.72 23.52 3.55
C LEU A 169 -6.24 22.08 3.60
N SER A 170 -7.17 21.76 4.49
CA SER A 170 -7.79 20.44 4.58
C SER A 170 -9.30 20.58 4.50
N TYR A 171 -9.99 19.70 3.78
CA TYR A 171 -11.45 19.71 3.73
C TYR A 171 -12.03 18.73 4.75
N ASP A 172 -12.79 19.25 5.71
CA ASP A 172 -13.50 18.44 6.69
C ASP A 172 -14.91 18.12 6.21
N LYS A 173 -15.13 16.85 5.88
CA LYS A 173 -16.44 16.34 5.43
C LYS A 173 -17.52 16.45 6.50
N ALA A 174 -17.18 16.37 7.78
CA ALA A 174 -18.17 16.39 8.87
C ALA A 174 -18.77 17.77 9.07
N SER A 175 -17.96 18.83 8.92
CA SER A 175 -18.40 20.21 9.02
C SER A 175 -18.68 20.88 7.66
N ASP A 176 -18.49 20.14 6.56
CA ASP A 176 -18.56 20.64 5.17
C ASP A 176 -17.77 21.94 4.96
N SER A 177 -16.56 22.01 5.54
CA SER A 177 -15.78 23.25 5.57
C SER A 177 -14.30 23.02 5.28
N VAL A 178 -13.67 24.03 4.68
CA VAL A 178 -12.22 24.06 4.49
C VAL A 178 -11.57 24.59 5.77
N LYS A 179 -10.63 23.81 6.30
CA LYS A 179 -9.89 24.09 7.52
C LYS A 179 -8.41 24.37 7.23
N PRO A 180 -7.73 25.13 8.10
CA PRO A 180 -6.29 25.32 8.00
C PRO A 180 -5.52 24.02 8.17
N ASN A 181 -4.46 23.81 7.38
CA ASN A 181 -3.51 22.71 7.53
C ASN A 181 -2.07 23.24 7.56
N LEU A 182 -1.24 23.05 6.52
CA LEU A 182 0.11 23.66 6.45
C LEU A 182 0.04 25.20 6.50
N ALA A 183 -0.97 25.78 5.85
CA ALA A 183 -1.34 27.18 6.07
C ALA A 183 -2.32 27.25 7.24
N HIS A 184 -1.94 27.96 8.31
CA HIS A 184 -2.79 28.09 9.51
C HIS A 184 -3.82 29.22 9.41
N TYR A 185 -3.68 30.11 8.43
CA TYR A 185 -4.59 31.20 8.18
C TYR A 185 -4.59 31.54 6.68
N PHE A 186 -5.73 32.03 6.18
CA PHE A 186 -5.86 32.50 4.82
C PHE A 186 -6.86 33.65 4.72
N GLU A 187 -6.68 34.52 3.72
CA GLU A 187 -7.62 35.61 3.42
C GLU A 187 -7.58 36.00 1.94
N PHE A 188 -8.70 36.56 1.47
CA PHE A 188 -8.77 37.15 0.13
C PHE A 188 -8.54 38.66 0.19
N ARG A 189 -7.69 39.16 -0.70
CA ARG A 189 -7.45 40.59 -0.93
C ARG A 189 -7.75 40.89 -2.40
N GLY A 190 -9.02 41.16 -2.70
CA GLY A 190 -9.47 41.27 -4.09
C GLY A 190 -9.34 39.92 -4.82
N ALA A 191 -8.54 39.88 -5.88
CA ALA A 191 -8.27 38.65 -6.65
C ALA A 191 -7.04 37.85 -6.14
N GLU A 192 -6.43 38.27 -5.04
CA GLU A 192 -5.32 37.55 -4.42
C GLU A 192 -5.81 36.68 -3.24
N LEU A 193 -5.31 35.46 -3.18
CA LEU A 193 -5.42 34.60 -2.00
C LEU A 193 -4.09 34.60 -1.25
N TRP A 194 -4.12 35.02 0.01
CA TRP A 194 -2.98 35.08 0.90
C TRP A 194 -3.06 33.92 1.91
N LEU A 195 -2.03 33.09 1.98
CA LEU A 195 -1.94 31.90 2.83
C LEU A 195 -0.73 32.01 3.76
N ARG A 196 -0.96 32.05 5.08
CA ARG A 196 0.11 32.11 6.09
C ARG A 196 0.55 30.71 6.49
N LEU A 197 1.81 30.36 6.20
CA LEU A 197 2.38 29.07 6.57
C LEU A 197 2.63 28.96 8.08
N ARG A 198 2.48 27.76 8.63
CA ARG A 198 2.99 27.40 9.97
C ARG A 198 4.51 27.47 9.98
N ASP A 199 5.11 27.91 11.08
CA ASP A 199 6.55 28.08 11.16
C ASP A 199 7.29 26.76 11.43
N ASP A 200 6.76 25.86 12.26
CA ASP A 200 7.46 24.63 12.68
C ASP A 200 7.00 23.39 11.91
N VAL A 201 7.17 23.40 10.59
CA VAL A 201 6.88 22.22 9.74
C VAL A 201 8.15 21.75 9.05
N TYR A 202 8.36 20.43 9.06
CA TYR A 202 9.53 19.78 8.50
C TYR A 202 9.09 18.65 7.57
N PHE A 203 9.81 18.50 6.46
CA PHE A 203 9.74 17.32 5.61
C PHE A 203 10.30 16.10 6.37
N HIS A 204 9.97 14.90 5.90
CA HIS A 204 10.42 13.65 6.52
C HIS A 204 11.94 13.49 6.61
N ASN A 205 12.70 14.16 5.73
CA ASN A 205 14.17 14.20 5.78
C ASN A 205 14.74 15.20 6.80
N GLY A 206 13.88 15.89 7.57
CA GLY A 206 14.27 16.91 8.54
C GLY A 206 14.49 18.30 7.96
N GLU A 207 14.30 18.49 6.65
CA GLU A 207 14.38 19.80 6.02
C GLU A 207 13.18 20.68 6.40
N HIS A 208 13.44 21.95 6.67
CA HIS A 208 12.39 22.90 7.04
C HIS A 208 11.51 23.28 5.84
N LEU A 209 10.19 23.33 6.05
CA LEU A 209 9.25 23.77 5.03
C LEU A 209 9.39 25.28 4.80
N SER A 210 10.14 25.63 3.76
CA SER A 210 10.28 27.01 3.27
C SER A 210 9.09 27.44 2.39
N PRO A 211 8.80 28.76 2.31
CA PRO A 211 7.80 29.29 1.40
C PRO A 211 8.13 28.99 -0.08
N ASN A 212 9.41 28.93 -0.43
CA ASN A 212 9.86 28.63 -1.79
C ASN A 212 9.47 27.21 -2.22
N HIS A 213 9.50 26.23 -1.31
CA HIS A 213 9.02 24.88 -1.61
C HIS A 213 7.55 24.88 -1.99
N VAL A 214 6.73 25.65 -1.27
CA VAL A 214 5.30 25.78 -1.58
C VAL A 214 5.09 26.47 -2.93
N VAL A 215 5.82 27.56 -3.20
CA VAL A 215 5.73 28.25 -4.50
C VAL A 215 6.06 27.29 -5.65
N GLN A 216 7.13 26.52 -5.54
CA GLN A 216 7.51 25.54 -6.57
C GLN A 216 6.41 24.49 -6.82
N CYS A 217 5.82 23.91 -5.76
CA CYS A 217 4.71 22.96 -5.91
C CYS A 217 3.48 23.60 -6.58
N LEU A 218 3.12 24.82 -6.19
CA LEU A 218 1.96 25.52 -6.73
C LEU A 218 2.18 25.97 -8.18
N GLU A 219 3.36 26.47 -8.52
CA GLU A 219 3.74 26.76 -9.91
C GLU A 219 3.69 25.50 -10.77
N ALA A 220 4.06 24.36 -10.19
CA ALA A 220 4.01 23.08 -10.88
C ALA A 220 2.57 22.63 -11.19
N LEU A 221 1.61 22.88 -10.29
CA LEU A 221 0.17 22.67 -10.55
C LEU A 221 -0.38 23.54 -11.69
N VAL A 222 0.21 24.72 -11.90
CA VAL A 222 -0.19 25.61 -13.00
C VAL A 222 0.49 25.21 -14.32
N SER A 223 1.78 24.89 -14.26
CA SER A 223 2.64 24.85 -15.44
C SER A 223 2.85 23.44 -16.04
N TYR A 224 2.86 22.40 -15.22
CA TYR A 224 3.09 21.04 -15.73
C TYR A 224 1.78 20.39 -16.20
N PRO A 225 1.82 19.61 -17.30
CA PRO A 225 0.67 18.82 -17.73
C PRO A 225 0.31 17.74 -16.69
N HIS A 226 -0.90 17.81 -16.14
CA HIS A 226 -1.48 16.78 -15.28
C HIS A 226 -3.01 16.76 -15.40
N SER A 227 -3.65 15.71 -14.88
CA SER A 227 -5.09 15.46 -15.04
C SER A 227 -6.01 16.56 -14.48
N LYS A 228 -5.50 17.41 -13.58
CA LYS A 228 -6.24 18.45 -12.86
C LYS A 228 -5.78 19.86 -13.19
N GLN A 229 -4.89 20.04 -14.15
CA GLN A 229 -4.28 21.34 -14.48
C GLN A 229 -5.33 22.43 -14.79
N LEU A 230 -6.45 22.04 -15.42
CA LEU A 230 -7.56 22.94 -15.75
C LEU A 230 -8.20 23.62 -14.53
N LEU A 231 -8.05 23.06 -13.33
CA LEU A 231 -8.53 23.67 -12.08
C LEU A 231 -7.69 24.90 -11.69
N TYR A 232 -6.44 24.96 -12.13
CA TYR A 232 -5.46 26.00 -11.75
C TYR A 232 -5.27 27.09 -12.82
N ARG A 233 -5.92 26.96 -13.99
CA ARG A 233 -5.69 27.82 -15.16
C ARG A 233 -5.91 29.32 -14.93
N HIS A 234 -6.69 29.67 -13.91
CA HIS A 234 -7.04 31.06 -13.58
C HIS A 234 -6.00 31.73 -12.67
N ILE A 235 -5.04 30.97 -12.14
CA ILE A 235 -3.90 31.50 -11.38
C ILE A 235 -2.91 32.13 -12.38
N ARG A 236 -2.60 33.41 -12.19
CA ARG A 236 -1.69 34.19 -13.04
C ARG A 236 -0.25 34.16 -12.54
N SER A 237 -0.06 34.19 -11.22
CA SER A 237 1.26 34.09 -10.60
C SER A 237 1.17 33.58 -9.17
N VAL A 238 2.23 32.93 -8.71
CA VAL A 238 2.41 32.51 -7.32
C VAL A 238 3.74 33.06 -6.83
N TYR A 239 3.77 33.67 -5.65
CA TYR A 239 5.00 34.17 -5.06
C TYR A 239 4.94 34.12 -3.52
N ALA A 240 6.09 34.24 -2.88
CA ALA A 240 6.21 34.30 -1.43
C ALA A 240 6.49 35.74 -0.95
N ASP A 241 5.82 36.14 0.12
CA ASP A 241 6.10 37.37 0.87
C ASP A 241 6.34 37.01 2.35
N GLY A 242 7.62 36.87 2.72
CA GLY A 242 8.00 36.30 4.01
C GLY A 242 7.45 34.87 4.15
N ARG A 243 6.61 34.61 5.18
CA ARG A 243 5.93 33.31 5.37
C ARG A 243 4.52 33.27 4.78
N TRP A 244 4.16 34.26 3.96
CA TRP A 244 2.93 34.26 3.19
C TRP A 244 3.19 33.70 1.81
N ILE A 245 2.24 32.91 1.32
CA ILE A 245 2.14 32.48 -0.06
C ILE A 245 0.98 33.24 -0.68
N VAL A 246 1.23 33.89 -1.80
CA VAL A 246 0.25 34.73 -2.49
C VAL A 246 -0.04 34.12 -3.86
N LEU A 247 -1.31 33.78 -4.08
CA LEU A 247 -1.82 33.36 -5.39
C LEU A 247 -2.58 34.53 -5.98
N HIS A 248 -2.06 35.10 -7.07
CA HIS A 248 -2.75 36.12 -7.83
C HIS A 248 -3.57 35.45 -8.93
N MET A 249 -4.89 35.58 -8.86
CA MET A 249 -5.84 34.99 -9.80
C MET A 249 -6.41 36.06 -10.73
N GLU A 250 -6.92 35.63 -11.89
CA GLU A 250 -7.60 36.53 -12.84
C GLU A 250 -8.88 37.16 -12.26
N PHE A 251 -9.57 36.41 -11.40
CA PHE A 251 -10.74 36.86 -10.65
C PHE A 251 -10.77 36.16 -9.30
N ALA A 252 -11.51 36.72 -8.34
CA ALA A 252 -11.71 36.09 -7.05
C ALA A 252 -12.52 34.80 -7.22
N ASP A 253 -11.89 33.65 -6.95
CA ASP A 253 -12.54 32.34 -6.97
C ASP A 253 -12.47 31.67 -5.60
N PRO A 254 -13.55 31.68 -4.80
CA PRO A 254 -13.59 30.99 -3.51
C PRO A 254 -13.40 29.47 -3.62
N MET A 255 -13.66 28.84 -4.78
CA MET A 255 -13.51 27.39 -4.95
C MET A 255 -12.05 26.94 -4.90
N ILE A 256 -11.10 27.85 -5.11
CA ILE A 256 -9.67 27.55 -5.02
C ILE A 256 -9.30 26.96 -3.65
N LEU A 257 -9.98 27.36 -2.58
CA LEU A 257 -9.75 26.82 -1.24
C LEU A 257 -10.01 25.32 -1.17
N ARG A 258 -11.05 24.84 -1.87
CA ARG A 258 -11.41 23.42 -1.95
C ARG A 258 -10.45 22.65 -2.85
N VAL A 259 -9.99 23.29 -3.93
CA VAL A 259 -9.00 22.72 -4.85
C VAL A 259 -7.66 22.51 -4.14
N LEU A 260 -7.18 23.52 -3.41
CA LEU A 260 -5.95 23.46 -2.59
C LEU A 260 -6.06 22.52 -1.38
N ALA A 261 -7.28 22.12 -1.02
CA ALA A 261 -7.53 21.16 0.05
C ALA A 261 -7.63 19.70 -0.42
N ASP A 262 -7.60 19.44 -1.73
CA ASP A 262 -7.62 18.09 -2.27
C ASP A 262 -6.20 17.53 -2.39
N THR A 263 -6.08 16.22 -2.23
CA THR A 263 -4.84 15.43 -2.15
C THR A 263 -3.81 15.72 -3.25
N HIS A 264 -4.24 16.09 -4.45
CA HIS A 264 -3.32 16.42 -5.56
C HIS A 264 -2.57 17.74 -5.38
N ALA A 265 -3.07 18.63 -4.52
CA ALA A 265 -2.45 19.91 -4.18
C ALA A 265 -1.48 19.79 -3.00
N ALA A 266 -1.13 18.57 -2.60
CA ALA A 266 -0.23 18.33 -1.49
C ALA A 266 1.17 18.89 -1.78
N ILE A 267 1.81 19.43 -0.75
CA ILE A 267 3.14 20.02 -0.83
C ILE A 267 4.19 18.92 -0.61
N TYR A 268 5.20 18.92 -1.47
CA TYR A 268 6.21 17.88 -1.51
C TYR A 268 7.59 18.47 -1.83
N LEU A 269 8.63 17.72 -1.50
CA LEU A 269 10.02 18.03 -1.82
C LEU A 269 10.53 16.95 -2.78
N GLU A 270 11.01 17.36 -3.95
CA GLU A 270 11.58 16.43 -4.92
C GLU A 270 12.81 15.72 -4.34
N SER A 271 12.84 14.40 -4.46
CA SER A 271 13.98 13.59 -4.04
C SER A 271 14.98 13.45 -5.20
N ARG A 272 16.27 13.54 -4.89
CA ARG A 272 17.33 13.31 -5.89
C ARG A 272 17.54 11.82 -6.20
N ASP A 273 17.25 10.98 -5.21
CA ASP A 273 17.60 9.56 -5.23
C ASP A 273 16.38 8.64 -5.44
N SER A 274 15.16 9.19 -5.39
CA SER A 274 13.91 8.45 -5.53
C SER A 274 12.93 9.17 -6.45
N GLN A 275 12.12 8.40 -7.18
CA GLN A 275 10.99 8.92 -7.95
C GLN A 275 9.81 9.36 -7.06
N ILE A 276 9.81 8.93 -5.81
CA ILE A 276 8.77 9.29 -4.83
C ILE A 276 9.27 10.51 -4.05
N PRO A 277 8.52 11.63 -4.07
CA PRO A 277 8.93 12.83 -3.37
C PRO A 277 8.74 12.69 -1.85
N ILE A 278 9.35 13.59 -1.11
CA ILE A 278 9.36 13.61 0.36
C ILE A 278 8.22 14.51 0.83
N GLY A 279 7.44 14.04 1.79
CA GLY A 279 6.29 14.76 2.32
C GLY A 279 6.50 15.33 3.72
N THR A 280 5.43 15.92 4.24
CA THR A 280 5.32 16.47 5.61
C THR A 280 4.32 15.70 6.48
N GLY A 281 3.71 14.65 5.91
CA GLY A 281 2.62 13.87 6.48
C GLY A 281 2.95 13.11 7.74
N VAL A 282 1.91 12.54 8.33
CA VAL A 282 1.98 11.78 9.58
C VAL A 282 2.71 10.44 9.44
N PHE A 283 2.83 9.93 8.22
CA PHE A 283 3.61 8.74 7.91
C PHE A 283 4.70 9.04 6.88
N GLN A 284 5.82 8.33 6.99
CA GLN A 284 6.93 8.33 6.05
C GLN A 284 6.94 7.00 5.31
N LEU A 285 7.23 7.02 4.00
CA LEU A 285 7.33 5.81 3.22
C LEU A 285 8.71 5.16 3.39
N GLU A 286 8.73 3.87 3.68
CA GLU A 286 9.91 3.03 3.66
C GLU A 286 9.70 1.90 2.63
N VAL A 287 10.63 1.77 1.69
CA VAL A 287 10.62 0.74 0.67
C VAL A 287 11.93 -0.02 0.76
N ASP A 288 11.85 -1.33 1.02
CA ASP A 288 13.02 -2.20 1.02
C ASP A 288 13.26 -2.73 -0.41
N PRO A 289 14.33 -2.30 -1.10
CA PRO A 289 14.64 -2.77 -2.44
C PRO A 289 15.06 -4.24 -2.47
N SER A 290 15.43 -4.84 -1.33
CA SER A 290 15.84 -6.24 -1.24
C SER A 290 14.67 -7.24 -1.21
N ILE A 291 13.42 -6.74 -1.13
CA ILE A 291 12.19 -7.55 -1.05
C ILE A 291 11.36 -7.38 -2.34
N SER A 292 12.03 -7.06 -3.45
CA SER A 292 11.38 -6.96 -4.76
C SER A 292 11.20 -8.35 -5.36
N GLY A 293 9.95 -8.78 -5.53
CA GLY A 293 9.61 -10.01 -6.23
C GLY A 293 10.33 -10.14 -7.57
N SER A 294 10.68 -11.37 -7.92
CA SER A 294 11.49 -11.72 -9.09
C SER A 294 11.05 -11.02 -10.39
N GLU A 295 12.04 -10.38 -11.01
CA GLU A 295 12.16 -10.01 -12.42
C GLU A 295 11.32 -8.84 -12.99
N ALA A 296 12.07 -7.84 -13.48
CA ALA A 296 11.78 -6.95 -14.61
C ALA A 296 10.77 -5.80 -14.48
N ASN A 297 10.05 -5.60 -13.35
CA ASN A 297 9.17 -4.44 -13.20
C ASN A 297 9.47 -3.60 -11.96
N THR A 298 9.42 -2.27 -12.12
CA THR A 298 9.57 -1.19 -11.11
C THR A 298 8.48 -1.19 -10.01
N SER A 299 7.78 -2.31 -9.82
CA SER A 299 6.60 -2.41 -8.98
C SER A 299 6.93 -3.09 -7.66
N HIS A 300 7.04 -2.30 -6.59
CA HIS A 300 7.32 -2.82 -5.25
C HIS A 300 6.14 -3.64 -4.72
N THR A 301 6.39 -4.91 -4.39
CA THR A 301 5.38 -5.84 -3.83
C THR A 301 5.28 -5.76 -2.30
N HIS A 302 6.14 -4.96 -1.68
CA HIS A 302 6.18 -4.67 -0.26
C HIS A 302 6.54 -3.21 -0.04
N TRP A 303 5.85 -2.55 0.90
CA TRP A 303 6.19 -1.21 1.36
C TRP A 303 5.66 -0.98 2.77
N SER A 304 6.28 -0.05 3.49
CA SER A 304 5.91 0.31 4.85
C SER A 304 5.65 1.81 4.98
N LEU A 305 4.71 2.17 5.85
CA LEU A 305 4.47 3.53 6.31
C LEU A 305 4.86 3.59 7.79
N ILE A 306 5.90 4.36 8.11
CA ILE A 306 6.41 4.53 9.47
C ILE A 306 5.91 5.86 10.01
N LYS A 307 5.46 5.89 11.25
CA LYS A 307 5.02 7.12 11.91
C LYS A 307 6.11 8.20 11.89
N ASN A 308 5.74 9.41 11.48
CA ASN A 308 6.58 10.60 11.56
C ASN A 308 6.59 11.13 13.02
N PRO A 309 7.70 11.05 13.76
CA PRO A 309 7.74 11.51 15.16
C PRO A 309 7.70 13.04 15.30
N HIS A 310 7.98 13.76 14.22
CA HIS A 310 8.02 15.23 14.18
C HIS A 310 6.83 15.82 13.41
N TYR A 311 5.70 15.10 13.35
CA TYR A 311 4.51 15.60 12.69
C TYR A 311 3.94 16.81 13.43
N PHE A 312 3.60 17.87 12.68
CA PHE A 312 3.23 19.17 13.25
C PHE A 312 1.79 19.22 13.81
N ALA A 313 0.95 18.24 13.46
CA ALA A 313 -0.45 18.17 13.87
C ALA A 313 -0.70 16.95 14.79
N VAL A 314 -1.89 16.34 14.71
CA VAL A 314 -2.24 15.19 15.55
C VAL A 314 -1.48 13.95 15.07
N ASN A 315 -0.64 13.40 15.95
CA ASN A 315 0.16 12.22 15.65
C ASN A 315 -0.68 10.96 15.38
N ALA A 316 -0.16 10.08 14.54
CA ALA A 316 -0.74 8.76 14.33
C ALA A 316 -0.68 7.92 15.62
N LEU A 317 -1.76 7.16 15.85
CA LEU A 317 -1.84 6.17 16.93
C LEU A 317 -1.16 4.85 16.56
N ILE A 318 -0.96 4.61 15.26
CA ILE A 318 -0.29 3.44 14.72
C ILE A 318 1.16 3.81 14.46
N ASP A 319 2.09 2.94 14.86
CA ASP A 319 3.52 3.21 14.74
C ASP A 319 4.08 2.76 13.38
N LYS A 320 3.54 1.65 12.83
CA LYS A 320 3.92 1.11 11.52
C LYS A 320 2.71 0.51 10.79
N ILE A 321 2.61 0.77 9.49
CA ILE A 321 1.69 0.08 8.57
C ILE A 321 2.54 -0.63 7.53
N GLU A 322 2.40 -1.94 7.41
CA GLU A 322 3.18 -2.75 6.50
C GLU A 322 2.28 -3.41 5.46
N CYS A 323 2.58 -3.17 4.20
CA CYS A 323 1.72 -3.51 3.07
C CYS A 323 2.38 -4.59 2.22
N TRP A 324 1.61 -5.63 1.88
CA TRP A 324 2.08 -6.76 1.10
C TRP A 324 1.16 -7.04 -0.08
N THR A 325 1.75 -7.16 -1.26
CA THR A 325 1.03 -7.53 -2.48
C THR A 325 0.69 -9.01 -2.47
N ILE A 326 -0.56 -9.33 -2.75
CA ILE A 326 -1.08 -10.69 -2.89
C ILE A 326 -1.72 -10.86 -4.27
N ASP A 327 -1.45 -12.00 -4.91
CA ASP A 327 -1.96 -12.27 -6.26
C ASP A 327 -3.37 -12.87 -6.25
N SER A 328 -3.88 -13.23 -5.07
CA SER A 328 -5.09 -14.05 -5.01
C SER A 328 -6.35 -13.20 -5.23
N THR A 329 -7.15 -13.61 -6.21
CA THR A 329 -8.53 -13.19 -6.46
C THR A 329 -9.53 -13.77 -5.44
N SER A 330 -9.05 -14.46 -4.41
CA SER A 330 -9.90 -15.10 -3.41
C SER A 330 -10.58 -14.05 -2.52
N THR A 331 -11.90 -14.18 -2.34
CA THR A 331 -12.72 -13.24 -1.57
C THR A 331 -12.61 -13.43 -0.06
N ASP A 332 -12.05 -14.57 0.40
CA ASP A 332 -11.96 -14.99 1.81
C ASP A 332 -10.54 -14.90 2.37
N ILE A 333 -9.88 -13.77 2.16
CA ILE A 333 -8.55 -13.50 2.73
C ILE A 333 -8.73 -12.73 4.03
N HIS A 334 -8.46 -13.40 5.15
CA HIS A 334 -8.50 -12.79 6.48
C HIS A 334 -7.11 -12.30 6.89
N ALA A 335 -6.91 -10.97 6.88
CA ALA A 335 -5.80 -10.28 7.53
C ALA A 335 -6.34 -9.16 8.44
N HIS A 336 -5.47 -8.36 9.09
CA HIS A 336 -5.94 -7.21 9.88
C HIS A 336 -6.74 -6.23 9.03
N ILE A 337 -6.22 -5.92 7.85
CA ILE A 337 -6.93 -5.19 6.79
C ILE A 337 -6.63 -5.89 5.48
N THR A 338 -7.69 -6.30 4.79
CA THR A 338 -7.61 -6.79 3.42
C THR A 338 -8.26 -5.73 2.53
N HIS A 339 -7.51 -5.17 1.60
CA HIS A 339 -8.11 -4.35 0.56
C HIS A 339 -8.72 -5.26 -0.49
N HIS A 340 -10.01 -5.58 -0.35
CA HIS A 340 -10.71 -6.26 -1.43
C HIS A 340 -10.69 -5.34 -2.65
N GLY A 341 -10.23 -5.85 -3.80
CA GLY A 341 -10.36 -5.13 -5.06
C GLY A 341 -11.83 -4.94 -5.45
N TYR A 342 -12.10 -4.83 -6.75
CA TYR A 342 -13.47 -4.88 -7.22
C TYR A 342 -14.03 -6.30 -7.02
N SER A 343 -14.84 -6.50 -5.98
CA SER A 343 -15.49 -7.79 -5.73
C SER A 343 -16.84 -7.86 -6.43
N THR A 344 -17.05 -8.89 -7.25
CA THR A 344 -18.37 -9.20 -7.85
C THR A 344 -19.31 -9.89 -6.88
N THR A 345 -18.80 -10.45 -5.78
CA THR A 345 -19.57 -11.08 -4.71
C THR A 345 -19.35 -10.33 -3.39
N ILE A 346 -20.44 -9.96 -2.73
CA ILE A 346 -20.41 -9.13 -1.51
C ILE A 346 -20.20 -10.05 -0.30
N PRO A 347 -19.07 -9.98 0.43
CA PRO A 347 -18.94 -10.71 1.69
C PRO A 347 -19.76 -10.03 2.78
N SER A 348 -20.40 -10.83 3.63
CA SER A 348 -21.35 -10.40 4.67
C SER A 348 -20.75 -9.64 5.87
N ALA A 349 -19.46 -9.28 5.86
CA ALA A 349 -18.79 -8.70 7.01
C ALA A 349 -18.62 -7.17 6.87
N SER A 350 -19.30 -6.44 7.76
CA SER A 350 -19.06 -5.04 8.16
C SER A 350 -18.64 -4.08 7.03
N VAL A 351 -19.41 -4.01 5.96
CA VAL A 351 -19.22 -2.99 4.94
C VAL A 351 -19.98 -1.73 5.37
N ASN A 352 -19.25 -0.72 5.85
CA ASN A 352 -19.79 0.65 5.95
C ASN A 352 -19.97 1.18 4.52
N LYS A 353 -21.05 0.77 3.85
CA LYS A 353 -21.44 1.29 2.53
C LYS A 353 -22.02 2.69 2.68
N THR A 354 -21.17 3.70 2.75
CA THR A 354 -21.56 5.04 2.28
C THR A 354 -21.44 5.03 0.76
N LEU A 355 -22.51 5.42 0.05
CA LEU A 355 -22.44 5.72 -1.38
C LEU A 355 -21.23 6.64 -1.62
N SER A 356 -20.19 6.13 -2.27
CA SER A 356 -19.06 6.93 -2.67
C SER A 356 -19.54 7.92 -3.73
N MET A 357 -19.11 9.17 -3.63
CA MET A 357 -19.35 10.20 -4.65
C MET A 357 -18.72 9.76 -5.98
N GLY A 358 -19.47 9.03 -6.79
CA GLY A 358 -19.06 8.47 -8.07
C GLY A 358 -20.30 8.22 -8.93
N CYS A 359 -20.12 8.25 -10.25
CA CYS A 359 -21.17 7.89 -11.19
C CYS A 359 -20.58 6.94 -12.24
N GLU A 360 -21.39 5.98 -12.65
CA GLU A 360 -21.13 5.21 -13.86
C GLU A 360 -21.63 6.05 -15.04
N VAL A 361 -20.77 6.23 -16.04
CA VAL A 361 -21.08 7.05 -17.21
C VAL A 361 -20.89 6.25 -18.48
N MET A 362 -21.81 6.44 -19.42
CA MET A 362 -21.62 6.02 -20.82
C MET A 362 -21.09 7.23 -21.59
N GLU A 363 -19.81 7.19 -21.95
CA GLU A 363 -19.16 8.27 -22.70
C GLU A 363 -19.12 7.95 -24.19
N PHE A 364 -19.52 8.92 -25.03
CA PHE A 364 -19.42 8.81 -26.48
C PHE A 364 -18.22 9.61 -26.98
N ILE A 365 -17.16 8.91 -27.39
CA ILE A 365 -15.92 9.54 -27.89
C ILE A 365 -16.17 10.16 -29.27
N TYR A 366 -15.81 11.44 -29.44
CA TYR A 366 -15.90 12.15 -30.71
C TYR A 366 -14.82 11.66 -31.69
N LYS A 367 -15.23 11.01 -32.80
CA LYS A 367 -14.39 10.54 -33.92
C LYS A 367 -15.14 10.73 -35.25
N GLU A 368 -14.44 10.66 -36.39
CA GLU A 368 -15.01 10.89 -37.72
C GLU A 368 -16.15 9.91 -38.07
N ASP A 369 -16.06 8.63 -37.65
CA ASP A 369 -17.11 7.61 -37.84
C ASP A 369 -18.12 7.56 -36.68
N MET A 370 -18.64 8.70 -36.23
CA MET A 370 -19.43 8.77 -35.00
C MET A 370 -20.86 8.25 -35.11
N LEU A 371 -21.41 7.77 -33.98
CA LEU A 371 -22.84 7.51 -33.89
C LEU A 371 -23.61 8.82 -34.11
N SER A 372 -24.65 8.76 -34.93
CA SER A 372 -25.58 9.88 -35.09
C SER A 372 -26.25 10.21 -33.76
N MET A 373 -26.83 11.40 -33.65
CA MET A 373 -27.57 11.78 -32.44
C MET A 373 -28.78 10.87 -32.20
N ASP A 374 -29.39 10.37 -33.27
CA ASP A 374 -30.44 9.35 -33.24
C ASP A 374 -29.96 8.03 -32.63
N GLU A 375 -28.82 7.54 -33.09
CA GLU A 375 -28.19 6.30 -32.61
C GLU A 375 -27.79 6.40 -31.13
N LYS A 376 -27.23 7.55 -30.72
CA LYS A 376 -26.91 7.83 -29.31
C LYS A 376 -28.18 7.86 -28.45
N ALA A 377 -29.23 8.52 -28.93
CA ALA A 377 -30.52 8.58 -28.23
C ALA A 377 -31.14 7.19 -28.05
N TRP A 378 -31.08 6.34 -29.09
CA TRP A 378 -31.55 4.95 -29.04
C TRP A 378 -30.79 4.15 -27.96
N LEU A 379 -29.45 4.24 -27.91
CA LEU A 379 -28.64 3.54 -26.91
C LEU A 379 -28.94 4.01 -25.48
N ILE A 380 -29.02 5.33 -25.25
CA ILE A 380 -29.32 5.90 -23.93
C ILE A 380 -30.71 5.47 -23.47
N HIS A 381 -31.70 5.41 -24.36
CA HIS A 381 -33.05 4.96 -24.04
C HIS A 381 -33.04 3.51 -23.52
N HIS A 382 -32.42 2.58 -24.26
CA HIS A 382 -32.37 1.17 -23.87
C HIS A 382 -31.51 0.93 -22.62
N ALA A 383 -30.40 1.66 -22.47
CA ALA A 383 -29.59 1.61 -21.25
C ALA A 383 -30.39 2.06 -20.02
N ARG A 384 -31.19 3.13 -20.14
CA ARG A 384 -32.09 3.59 -19.08
C ARG A 384 -33.19 2.59 -18.76
N GLU A 385 -33.83 1.98 -19.77
CA GLU A 385 -34.82 0.92 -19.54
C GLU A 385 -34.22 -0.27 -18.78
N PHE A 386 -33.04 -0.73 -19.20
CA PHE A 386 -32.32 -1.80 -18.51
C PHE A 386 -32.04 -1.44 -17.04
N CYS A 387 -31.54 -0.23 -16.78
CA CYS A 387 -31.27 0.26 -15.44
C CYS A 387 -32.54 0.32 -14.60
N ASN A 388 -33.64 0.88 -15.13
CA ASN A 388 -34.93 0.96 -14.44
C ASN A 388 -35.46 -0.43 -14.07
N ASN A 389 -35.36 -1.39 -14.99
CA ASN A 389 -35.78 -2.78 -14.78
C ASN A 389 -34.87 -3.55 -13.80
N SER A 390 -33.61 -3.12 -13.66
CA SER A 390 -32.63 -3.75 -12.76
C SER A 390 -32.46 -3.00 -11.42
N SER A 391 -33.24 -1.94 -11.22
CA SER A 391 -33.12 -1.05 -10.06
C SER A 391 -33.45 -1.76 -8.74
N ASN A 392 -32.64 -1.51 -7.72
CA ASN A 392 -32.84 -2.03 -6.37
C ASN A 392 -32.15 -1.13 -5.34
N ASN A 393 -32.43 -1.33 -4.05
CA ASN A 393 -31.91 -0.46 -2.97
C ASN A 393 -30.37 -0.40 -2.90
N HIS A 394 -29.66 -1.32 -3.56
CA HIS A 394 -28.21 -1.40 -3.56
C HIS A 394 -27.55 -0.79 -4.80
N ALA A 395 -28.31 -0.62 -5.89
CA ALA A 395 -27.91 0.06 -7.12
C ALA A 395 -29.09 0.93 -7.60
N PRO A 396 -29.41 2.02 -6.86
CA PRO A 396 -30.49 2.90 -7.26
C PRO A 396 -30.14 3.55 -8.60
N VAL A 397 -31.08 3.57 -9.53
CA VAL A 397 -30.89 4.27 -10.81
C VAL A 397 -30.75 5.76 -10.51
N ALA A 398 -29.53 6.26 -10.61
CA ALA A 398 -29.25 7.67 -10.53
C ALA A 398 -29.86 8.34 -11.78
N ASN A 399 -31.06 8.91 -11.64
CA ASN A 399 -31.66 9.71 -12.70
C ASN A 399 -31.00 11.09 -12.88
N CYS A 400 -29.80 11.35 -12.33
CA CYS A 400 -29.02 12.55 -12.64
C CYS A 400 -27.56 12.48 -12.15
N VAL A 401 -26.66 13.13 -12.88
CA VAL A 401 -25.28 13.43 -12.45
C VAL A 401 -25.21 14.66 -11.51
N SER A 402 -26.33 15.34 -11.23
CA SER A 402 -26.38 16.35 -10.16
C SER A 402 -27.80 16.51 -9.61
N GLY A 403 -27.99 16.31 -8.30
CA GLY A 403 -29.29 16.44 -7.63
C GLY A 403 -29.93 17.85 -7.64
N LEU A 404 -29.35 18.83 -8.35
CA LEU A 404 -29.75 20.24 -8.29
C LEU A 404 -30.13 20.88 -9.65
N HIS A 405 -30.10 20.13 -10.76
CA HIS A 405 -30.33 20.70 -12.10
C HIS A 405 -31.24 19.87 -13.03
N GLN A 406 -32.19 19.13 -12.46
CA GLN A 406 -33.07 18.23 -13.24
C GLN A 406 -33.91 18.95 -14.30
N GLU A 407 -34.36 20.18 -14.03
CA GLU A 407 -35.17 20.95 -14.99
C GLU A 407 -34.35 21.62 -16.11
N ARG A 408 -33.01 21.53 -16.07
CA ARG A 408 -32.11 22.27 -16.98
C ARG A 408 -31.11 21.41 -17.75
N MET A 409 -31.17 20.08 -17.65
CA MET A 409 -30.24 19.18 -18.34
C MET A 409 -30.86 18.57 -19.60
N VAL A 410 -30.03 18.44 -20.63
CA VAL A 410 -30.31 17.99 -22.00
C VAL A 410 -31.30 16.82 -22.03
N HIS A 411 -32.56 17.10 -22.36
CA HIS A 411 -33.41 16.08 -22.98
C HIS A 411 -32.83 15.83 -24.36
N LEU A 412 -32.18 14.68 -24.56
CA LEU A 412 -31.96 14.13 -25.89
C LEU A 412 -33.32 13.67 -26.42
N TYR A 413 -34.22 14.62 -26.71
CA TYR A 413 -35.49 14.34 -27.35
C TYR A 413 -35.23 14.23 -28.85
N HIS A 414 -34.83 13.03 -29.28
CA HIS A 414 -34.69 12.68 -30.68
C HIS A 414 -35.78 11.67 -31.02
N PRO A 415 -36.86 12.07 -31.73
CA PRO A 415 -38.08 11.26 -31.86
C PRO A 415 -37.90 10.00 -32.71
N THR A 416 -36.88 9.98 -33.57
CA THR A 416 -36.62 8.89 -34.51
C THR A 416 -35.83 7.74 -33.91
N MET A 417 -34.91 8.00 -32.96
CA MET A 417 -34.09 7.00 -32.25
C MET A 417 -33.67 5.84 -33.15
N THR A 418 -32.95 6.11 -34.24
CA THR A 418 -32.60 5.05 -35.19
C THR A 418 -31.58 4.10 -34.58
N ARG A 419 -31.85 2.80 -34.65
CA ARG A 419 -30.89 1.79 -34.22
C ARG A 419 -29.65 1.86 -35.12
N PRO A 420 -28.44 1.76 -34.55
CA PRO A 420 -27.23 1.64 -35.34
C PRO A 420 -27.27 0.41 -36.25
N GLU A 421 -27.11 0.61 -37.56
CA GLU A 421 -27.11 -0.47 -38.56
C GLU A 421 -25.74 -1.15 -38.71
N ARG A 422 -24.70 -0.52 -38.17
CA ARG A 422 -23.32 -1.00 -38.18
C ARG A 422 -22.98 -1.69 -36.86
N ASP A 423 -22.05 -2.64 -36.92
CA ASP A 423 -21.48 -3.26 -35.73
C ASP A 423 -20.70 -2.22 -34.91
N ILE A 424 -21.16 -1.99 -33.68
CA ILE A 424 -20.46 -1.14 -32.72
C ILE A 424 -19.51 -2.02 -31.91
N LYS A 425 -18.21 -1.73 -31.99
CA LYS A 425 -17.24 -2.27 -31.04
C LYS A 425 -17.40 -1.50 -29.72
N VAL A 426 -17.88 -2.18 -28.70
CA VAL A 426 -18.06 -1.67 -27.33
C VAL A 426 -16.75 -1.76 -26.56
#